data_AF-A0A6N4AB60-F1
#
_entry.id   AF-A0A6N4AB60-F1
#
_cell.length_a   1.000
_cell.length_b   1.000
_cell.length_c   1.000
_cell.angle_alpha   90.00
_cell.angle_beta   90.00
_cell.angle_gamma   90.00
#
_symmetry.space_group_name_H-M   'P 1'
#
loop_
_entity.id
_entity.type
_entity.pdbx_description
1 polymer ?
#
loop_
_entity_poly.entity_id
_entity_poly.type
_entity_poly.pdbx_seq_one_letter_code
_entity_poly.pdbx_strand_id
1 'polypeptide(L)'
;MENSKKKKKKDRKPLFILFAFFAVFGLFIYLISIPSPEENAKKELITAYNKDAVKQVWEKYKLKLHDSESFLLAIRTKLSTMQLTDAEIKDCIGWLPPAPESLNIIVVPDLSNRIDLIPGQIDSDKKTMEAIWNAFESTCKLKKDSHDRLIVDVTDKHQAGGEFEKIANNLRFNLSDHKGKTNRLYFTQELSNQYRNAVNTMYVSAKGKELGADYYRYFRQYLESNLKKPNFFTKYKNKVIILTDGYIEPQDEKAYTKLYGYEKILYPVAKKGDLKDMINKINKHDFNIPSANIDLSNTEILVCEVTERKSGEGRDSIILEAYWKDWLYRMAAKDVVFYERQKASAATIETIKKFISS
;
A
#
# COMPACT_ATOMS: atom_id res chain seq x y z
N MET A 1 -37.88 -100.81 -8.34
CA MET A 1 -37.45 -99.76 -7.39
C MET A 1 -37.06 -98.53 -8.19
N GLU A 2 -37.99 -97.58 -8.32
CA GLU A 2 -37.74 -96.27 -8.93
C GLU A 2 -36.91 -95.40 -7.97
N ASN A 3 -35.79 -94.85 -8.47
CA ASN A 3 -34.91 -93.96 -7.71
C ASN A 3 -35.09 -92.52 -8.23
N SER A 4 -35.99 -91.76 -7.61
CA SER A 4 -36.20 -90.34 -7.95
C SER A 4 -35.00 -89.51 -7.45
N LYS A 5 -34.16 -89.02 -8.37
CA LYS A 5 -33.08 -88.07 -8.06
C LYS A 5 -33.69 -86.68 -7.78
N LYS A 6 -33.76 -86.28 -6.51
CA LYS A 6 -34.10 -84.91 -6.09
C LYS A 6 -33.05 -83.92 -6.64
N LYS A 7 -33.44 -83.08 -7.59
CA LYS A 7 -32.62 -81.95 -8.09
C LYS A 7 -32.34 -80.97 -6.94
N LYS A 8 -31.07 -80.83 -6.54
CA LYS A 8 -30.61 -79.79 -5.60
C LYS A 8 -30.94 -78.41 -6.18
N LYS A 9 -31.80 -77.63 -5.50
CA LYS A 9 -32.05 -76.22 -5.82
C LYS A 9 -30.71 -75.48 -5.73
N LYS A 10 -30.22 -74.93 -6.85
CA LYS A 10 -29.03 -74.08 -6.88
C LYS A 10 -29.26 -72.87 -5.96
N ASP A 11 -28.39 -72.70 -4.98
CA ASP A 11 -28.41 -71.53 -4.10
C ASP A 11 -28.02 -70.29 -4.92
N ARG A 12 -28.98 -69.37 -5.09
CA ARG A 12 -28.81 -68.14 -5.89
C ARG A 12 -28.25 -66.99 -5.06
N LYS A 13 -28.04 -67.16 -3.74
CA LYS A 13 -27.50 -66.12 -2.86
C LYS A 13 -26.16 -65.53 -3.35
N PRO A 14 -25.18 -66.32 -3.85
CA PRO A 14 -23.92 -65.75 -4.35
C PRO A 14 -24.12 -64.84 -5.57
N LEU A 15 -25.09 -65.16 -6.44
CA LEU A 15 -25.45 -64.35 -7.61
C LEU A 15 -26.10 -63.02 -7.21
N PHE A 16 -26.96 -63.02 -6.19
CA PHE A 16 -27.55 -61.79 -5.67
C PHE A 16 -26.52 -60.89 -4.99
N ILE A 17 -25.57 -61.46 -4.25
CA ILE A 17 -24.46 -60.71 -3.64
C ILE A 17 -23.57 -60.09 -4.73
N LEU A 18 -23.25 -60.84 -5.79
CA LEU A 18 -22.46 -60.35 -6.92
C LEU A 18 -23.18 -59.20 -7.66
N PHE A 19 -24.49 -59.34 -7.88
CA PHE A 19 -25.29 -58.30 -8.53
C PHE A 19 -25.37 -57.03 -7.67
N ALA A 20 -25.57 -57.18 -6.36
CA ALA A 20 -25.54 -56.07 -5.42
C ALA A 20 -24.18 -55.36 -5.40
N PHE A 21 -23.07 -56.12 -5.45
CA PHE A 21 -21.73 -55.54 -5.55
C PHE A 21 -21.55 -54.71 -6.82
N PHE A 22 -21.95 -55.22 -7.99
CA PHE A 22 -21.86 -54.45 -9.24
C PHE A 22 -22.77 -53.23 -9.26
N ALA A 23 -23.96 -53.30 -8.66
CA ALA A 23 -24.85 -52.14 -8.55
C ALA A 23 -24.25 -51.04 -7.65
N VAL A 24 -23.71 -51.41 -6.48
CA VAL A 24 -23.05 -50.47 -5.56
C VAL A 24 -21.77 -49.92 -6.18
N PHE A 25 -20.98 -50.75 -6.84
CA PHE A 25 -19.76 -50.32 -7.52
C PHE A 25 -20.06 -49.39 -8.71
N GLY A 26 -21.10 -49.69 -9.50
CA GLY A 26 -21.55 -48.80 -10.58
C GLY A 26 -22.01 -47.45 -10.07
N LEU A 27 -22.77 -47.43 -8.95
CA LEU A 27 -23.17 -46.18 -8.29
C LEU A 27 -21.96 -45.39 -7.76
N PHE A 28 -20.99 -46.08 -7.17
CA PHE A 28 -19.76 -45.48 -6.66
C PHE A 28 -18.93 -44.84 -7.78
N ILE A 29 -18.70 -45.56 -8.89
CA ILE A 29 -18.01 -45.02 -10.07
C ILE A 29 -18.78 -43.84 -10.66
N TYR A 30 -20.11 -43.91 -10.74
CA TYR A 30 -20.94 -42.80 -11.21
C TYR A 30 -20.76 -41.55 -10.33
N LEU A 31 -20.83 -41.69 -9.00
CA LEU A 31 -20.67 -40.58 -8.07
C LEU A 31 -19.29 -39.92 -8.16
N ILE A 32 -18.23 -40.70 -8.39
CA ILE A 32 -16.85 -40.19 -8.58
C ILE A 32 -16.67 -39.55 -9.96
N SER A 33 -17.46 -39.95 -10.96
CA SER A 33 -17.37 -39.44 -12.33
C SER A 33 -18.13 -38.13 -12.55
N ILE A 34 -18.94 -37.68 -11.59
CA ILE A 34 -19.63 -36.38 -11.69
C ILE A 34 -18.58 -35.27 -11.57
N PRO A 35 -18.40 -34.43 -12.60
CA PRO A 35 -17.41 -33.35 -12.54
C PRO A 35 -17.75 -32.41 -11.39
N SER A 36 -16.73 -32.04 -10.62
CA SER A 36 -16.94 -31.12 -9.51
C SER A 36 -17.47 -29.76 -10.03
N PRO A 37 -18.23 -29.01 -9.23
CA PRO A 37 -18.65 -27.65 -9.59
C PRO A 37 -17.46 -26.77 -10.01
N GLU A 38 -16.30 -26.98 -9.39
CA GLU A 38 -15.07 -26.26 -9.71
C GLU A 38 -14.51 -26.63 -11.09
N GLU A 39 -14.49 -27.91 -11.46
CA GLU A 39 -14.07 -28.32 -12.80
C GLU A 39 -14.98 -27.78 -13.89
N ASN A 40 -16.30 -27.79 -13.66
CA ASN A 40 -17.27 -27.21 -14.58
C ASN A 40 -17.06 -25.70 -14.74
N ALA A 41 -16.86 -24.99 -13.62
CA ALA A 41 -16.58 -23.55 -13.64
C ALA A 41 -15.28 -23.23 -14.40
N LYS A 42 -14.20 -24.01 -14.19
CA LYS A 42 -12.94 -23.86 -14.93
C LYS A 42 -13.10 -24.12 -16.43
N LYS A 43 -13.90 -25.11 -16.84
CA LYS A 43 -14.21 -25.37 -18.26
C LYS A 43 -14.96 -24.19 -18.89
N GLU A 44 -15.98 -23.66 -18.22
CA GLU A 44 -16.72 -22.49 -18.69
C GLU A 44 -15.82 -21.24 -18.79
N LEU A 45 -14.90 -21.04 -17.84
CA LEU A 45 -13.94 -19.94 -17.87
C LEU A 45 -13.00 -19.95 -19.08
N ILE A 46 -12.59 -21.14 -19.54
CA ILE A 46 -11.74 -21.25 -20.74
C ILE A 46 -12.43 -20.61 -21.93
N THR A 47 -13.75 -20.84 -22.07
CA THR A 47 -14.57 -20.32 -23.18
C THR A 47 -15.04 -18.87 -23.00
N ALA A 48 -14.88 -18.27 -21.82
CA ALA A 48 -15.23 -16.88 -21.59
C ALA A 48 -14.28 -15.94 -22.35
N TYR A 49 -14.82 -15.09 -23.24
CA TYR A 49 -14.00 -14.24 -24.13
C TYR A 49 -13.95 -12.78 -23.71
N ASN A 50 -14.79 -12.36 -22.76
CA ASN A 50 -14.82 -11.00 -22.24
C ASN A 50 -15.12 -10.99 -20.73
N LYS A 51 -14.98 -9.82 -20.10
CA LYS A 51 -15.20 -9.66 -18.65
C LYS A 51 -16.62 -10.03 -18.21
N ASP A 52 -17.63 -9.77 -19.03
CA ASP A 52 -19.02 -10.04 -18.69
C ASP A 52 -19.30 -11.55 -18.67
N ALA A 53 -18.72 -12.31 -19.60
CA ALA A 53 -18.78 -13.76 -19.60
C ALA A 53 -18.07 -14.34 -18.35
N VAL A 54 -16.93 -13.79 -17.95
CA VAL A 54 -16.26 -14.20 -16.71
C VAL A 54 -17.12 -13.89 -15.49
N LYS A 55 -17.76 -12.71 -15.46
CA LYS A 55 -18.68 -12.30 -14.39
C LYS A 55 -19.90 -13.24 -14.32
N GLN A 56 -20.45 -13.66 -15.45
CA GLN A 56 -21.55 -14.65 -15.47
C GLN A 56 -21.12 -15.99 -14.87
N VAL A 57 -19.91 -16.47 -15.20
CA VAL A 57 -19.37 -17.69 -14.58
C VAL A 57 -19.19 -17.50 -13.07
N TRP A 58 -18.64 -16.36 -12.63
CA TRP A 58 -18.57 -16.04 -11.21
C TRP A 58 -19.93 -16.07 -10.53
N GLU A 59 -20.92 -15.35 -11.06
CA GLU A 59 -22.27 -15.26 -10.49
C GLU A 59 -22.97 -16.63 -10.39
N LYS A 60 -22.77 -17.48 -11.40
CA LYS A 60 -23.32 -18.85 -11.43
C LYS A 60 -22.74 -19.75 -10.32
N TYR A 61 -21.46 -19.60 -10.00
CA TYR A 61 -20.75 -20.51 -9.10
C TYR A 61 -20.39 -19.92 -7.72
N LYS A 62 -20.51 -18.61 -7.50
CA LYS A 62 -20.07 -17.92 -6.27
C LYS A 62 -20.66 -18.51 -5.00
N LEU A 63 -21.95 -18.89 -4.99
CA LEU A 63 -22.61 -19.46 -3.81
C LEU A 63 -21.93 -20.73 -3.30
N LYS A 64 -21.26 -21.49 -4.19
CA LYS A 64 -20.57 -22.74 -3.84
C LYS A 64 -19.06 -22.59 -3.76
N LEU A 65 -18.48 -21.65 -4.50
CA LEU A 65 -17.03 -21.58 -4.72
C LEU A 65 -16.39 -20.24 -4.34
N HIS A 66 -17.10 -19.31 -3.66
CA HIS A 66 -16.54 -17.99 -3.34
C HIS A 66 -15.25 -18.03 -2.51
N ASP A 67 -15.06 -19.06 -1.69
CA ASP A 67 -13.87 -19.25 -0.85
C ASP A 67 -12.86 -20.24 -1.47
N SER A 68 -13.12 -20.78 -2.66
CA SER A 68 -12.19 -21.70 -3.33
C SER A 68 -11.01 -20.91 -3.90
N GLU A 69 -9.83 -21.05 -3.28
CA GLU A 69 -8.59 -20.40 -3.74
C GLU A 69 -8.26 -20.73 -5.20
N SER A 70 -8.45 -21.98 -5.60
CA SER A 70 -8.19 -22.45 -6.96
C SER A 70 -9.19 -21.89 -7.98
N PHE A 71 -10.46 -21.71 -7.61
CA PHE A 71 -11.44 -21.06 -8.48
C PHE A 71 -11.18 -19.55 -8.60
N LEU A 72 -10.93 -18.87 -7.49
CA LEU A 72 -10.57 -17.45 -7.50
C LEU A 72 -9.30 -17.19 -8.30
N LEU A 73 -8.29 -18.05 -8.18
CA LEU A 73 -7.07 -17.96 -8.97
C LEU A 73 -7.36 -18.12 -10.46
N ALA A 74 -8.24 -19.05 -10.85
CA ALA A 74 -8.63 -19.24 -12.24
C ALA A 74 -9.36 -18.01 -12.81
N ILE A 75 -10.31 -17.44 -12.05
CA ILE A 75 -11.03 -16.20 -12.42
C ILE A 75 -10.05 -15.04 -12.61
N ARG A 76 -9.21 -14.77 -11.59
CA ARG A 76 -8.24 -13.67 -11.58
C ARG A 76 -7.22 -13.81 -12.72
N THR A 77 -6.72 -15.03 -12.94
CA THR A 77 -5.83 -15.34 -14.07
C THR A 77 -6.51 -15.06 -15.40
N LYS A 78 -7.76 -15.53 -15.58
CA LYS A 78 -8.49 -15.30 -16.81
C LYS A 78 -8.71 -13.80 -17.07
N LEU A 79 -9.13 -13.03 -16.08
CA LEU A 79 -9.27 -11.58 -16.20
C LEU A 79 -7.94 -10.88 -16.52
N SER A 80 -6.82 -11.32 -15.92
CA SER A 80 -5.49 -10.75 -16.19
C SER A 80 -4.99 -10.98 -17.62
N THR A 81 -5.53 -11.97 -18.34
CA THR A 81 -5.22 -12.18 -19.76
C THR A 81 -6.00 -11.25 -20.70
N MET A 82 -6.99 -10.52 -20.19
CA MET A 82 -7.79 -9.57 -20.96
C MET A 82 -7.13 -8.19 -20.97
N GLN A 83 -7.18 -7.49 -22.10
CA GLN A 83 -6.69 -6.11 -22.22
C GLN A 83 -7.70 -5.13 -21.63
N LEU A 84 -7.79 -5.10 -20.28
CA LEU A 84 -8.72 -4.26 -19.55
C LEU A 84 -8.12 -2.89 -19.23
N THR A 85 -8.96 -1.86 -19.27
CA THR A 85 -8.59 -0.52 -18.77
C THR A 85 -8.61 -0.47 -17.24
N ASP A 86 -7.98 0.54 -16.64
CA ASP A 86 -7.97 0.75 -15.17
C ASP A 86 -9.39 0.80 -14.57
N ALA A 87 -10.33 1.44 -15.27
CA ALA A 87 -11.73 1.53 -14.85
C ALA A 87 -12.40 0.16 -14.84
N GLU A 88 -12.09 -0.70 -15.81
CA GLU A 88 -12.65 -2.05 -15.90
C GLU A 88 -12.01 -3.00 -14.89
N ILE A 89 -10.71 -2.87 -14.62
CA ILE A 89 -10.05 -3.59 -13.54
C ILE A 89 -10.72 -3.23 -12.21
N LYS A 90 -10.98 -1.94 -11.97
CA LYS A 90 -11.66 -1.46 -10.76
C LYS A 90 -13.08 -2.03 -10.63
N ASP A 91 -13.85 -2.04 -11.71
CA ASP A 91 -15.18 -2.69 -11.74
C ASP A 91 -15.08 -4.19 -11.43
N CYS A 92 -14.13 -4.90 -12.07
CA CYS A 92 -13.91 -6.33 -11.87
C CYS A 92 -13.54 -6.68 -10.43
N ILE A 93 -12.66 -5.90 -9.81
CA ILE A 93 -12.30 -6.07 -8.40
C ILE A 93 -13.51 -5.83 -7.49
N GLY A 94 -14.45 -4.96 -7.88
CA GLY A 94 -15.61 -4.59 -7.06
C GLY A 94 -16.61 -5.71 -6.79
N TRP A 95 -16.69 -6.74 -7.66
CA TRP A 95 -17.61 -7.88 -7.48
C TRP A 95 -16.91 -9.20 -7.11
N LEU A 96 -15.58 -9.18 -6.99
CA LEU A 96 -14.79 -10.32 -6.52
C LEU A 96 -14.52 -10.23 -5.02
N PRO A 97 -14.29 -11.37 -4.34
CA PRO A 97 -13.72 -11.36 -3.01
C PRO A 97 -12.37 -10.61 -3.02
N PRO A 98 -12.08 -9.83 -1.98
CA PRO A 98 -10.89 -8.99 -1.94
C PRO A 98 -9.62 -9.85 -2.09
N ALA A 99 -8.67 -9.33 -2.86
CA ALA A 99 -7.33 -9.90 -2.93
C ALA A 99 -6.59 -9.71 -1.59
N PRO A 100 -5.59 -10.55 -1.29
CA PRO A 100 -4.68 -10.31 -0.17
C PRO A 100 -4.13 -8.88 -0.18
N GLU A 101 -4.11 -8.26 0.98
CA GLU A 101 -3.65 -6.88 1.14
C GLU A 101 -2.13 -6.83 1.35
N SER A 102 -1.47 -5.91 0.63
CA SER A 102 -0.06 -5.60 0.76
C SER A 102 0.15 -4.11 1.00
N LEU A 103 1.12 -3.81 1.84
CA LEU A 103 1.47 -2.47 2.27
C LEU A 103 2.52 -1.87 1.33
N ASN A 104 2.32 -0.64 0.88
CA ASN A 104 3.31 0.11 0.12
C ASN A 104 3.66 1.39 0.88
N ILE A 105 4.78 1.38 1.60
CA ILE A 105 5.28 2.54 2.34
C ILE A 105 6.28 3.29 1.46
N ILE A 106 6.09 4.60 1.34
CA ILE A 106 7.01 5.53 0.68
C ILE A 106 7.40 6.58 1.72
N VAL A 107 8.68 6.69 2.02
CA VAL A 107 9.22 7.68 2.96
C VAL A 107 9.97 8.73 2.17
N VAL A 108 9.67 10.01 2.42
CA VAL A 108 10.26 11.15 1.72
C VAL A 108 10.85 12.10 2.76
N PRO A 109 12.14 11.93 3.13
CA PRO A 109 12.79 12.84 4.04
C PRO A 109 13.15 14.16 3.36
N ASP A 110 13.06 15.25 4.12
CA ASP A 110 13.67 16.52 3.78
C ASP A 110 15.19 16.35 3.85
N LEU A 111 15.88 16.57 2.74
CA LEU A 111 17.34 16.56 2.64
C LEU A 111 17.89 17.93 2.27
N SER A 112 17.09 18.98 2.42
CA SER A 112 17.49 20.35 2.13
C SER A 112 18.53 20.85 3.13
N ASN A 113 19.18 21.97 2.80
CA ASN A 113 20.07 22.68 3.71
C ASN A 113 19.41 23.06 5.05
N ARG A 114 18.07 23.09 5.13
CA ARG A 114 17.31 23.43 6.34
C ARG A 114 17.46 22.41 7.46
N ILE A 115 17.79 21.15 7.14
CA ILE A 115 17.95 20.11 8.16
C ILE A 115 19.11 20.39 9.12
N ASP A 116 20.10 21.18 8.71
CA ASP A 116 21.24 21.58 9.56
C ASP A 116 20.93 22.87 10.35
N LEU A 117 19.92 23.65 9.93
CA LEU A 117 19.48 24.88 10.61
C LEU A 117 18.65 24.60 11.87
N ILE A 118 18.03 23.42 11.95
CA ILE A 118 17.18 23.02 13.06
C ILE A 118 17.96 22.07 13.98
N PRO A 119 18.30 22.47 15.22
CA PRO A 119 19.10 21.63 16.11
C PRO A 119 18.50 20.24 16.35
N GLY A 120 19.32 19.21 16.16
CA GLY A 120 18.97 17.81 16.38
C GLY A 120 17.93 17.24 15.41
N GLN A 121 17.59 17.92 14.31
CA GLN A 121 16.65 17.44 13.31
C GLN A 121 17.10 16.11 12.70
N ILE A 122 18.35 16.05 12.23
CA ILE A 122 18.95 14.84 11.65
C ILE A 122 18.84 13.62 12.59
N ASP A 123 19.09 13.80 13.89
CA ASP A 123 18.99 12.71 14.86
C ASP A 123 17.53 12.30 15.12
N SER A 124 16.62 13.27 15.10
CA SER A 124 15.17 13.05 15.17
C SER A 124 14.71 12.20 13.99
N ASP A 125 15.06 12.62 12.78
CA ASP A 125 14.68 11.93 11.55
C ASP A 125 15.25 10.52 11.49
N LYS A 126 16.53 10.32 11.87
CA LYS A 126 17.13 8.98 11.94
C LYS A 126 16.37 8.04 12.88
N LYS A 127 15.94 8.53 14.05
CA LYS A 127 15.12 7.74 14.99
C LYS A 127 13.74 7.44 14.40
N THR A 128 13.13 8.42 13.74
CA THR A 128 11.86 8.25 13.04
C THR A 128 11.98 7.21 11.90
N MET A 129 13.06 7.25 11.13
CA MET A 129 13.37 6.26 10.09
C MET A 129 13.57 4.85 10.66
N GLU A 130 14.23 4.72 11.82
CA GLU A 130 14.36 3.45 12.52
C GLU A 130 13.00 2.94 13.04
N ALA A 131 12.15 3.83 13.55
CA ALA A 131 10.79 3.48 13.96
C ALA A 131 9.94 2.98 12.78
N ILE A 132 10.06 3.61 11.61
CA ILE A 132 9.39 3.18 10.37
C ILE A 132 9.85 1.77 9.96
N TRP A 133 11.17 1.52 9.95
CA TRP A 133 11.72 0.20 9.63
C TRP A 133 11.19 -0.89 10.57
N ASN A 134 11.26 -0.64 11.88
CA ASN A 134 10.79 -1.60 12.89
C ASN A 134 9.27 -1.86 12.76
N ALA A 135 8.48 -0.82 12.48
CA ALA A 135 7.05 -0.97 12.24
C ALA A 135 6.75 -1.78 10.97
N PHE A 136 7.48 -1.52 9.87
CA PHE A 136 7.37 -2.28 8.63
C PHE A 136 7.73 -3.76 8.83
N GLU A 137 8.88 -4.04 9.46
CA GLU A 137 9.30 -5.41 9.79
C GLU A 137 8.24 -6.11 10.64
N SER A 138 7.81 -5.50 11.74
CA SER A 138 6.84 -6.11 12.65
C SER A 138 5.50 -6.44 11.95
N THR A 139 5.06 -5.58 11.04
CA THR A 139 3.82 -5.75 10.26
C THR A 139 3.96 -6.84 9.21
N CYS A 140 5.14 -7.00 8.60
CA CYS A 140 5.31 -7.85 7.41
C CYS A 140 5.97 -9.20 7.70
N LYS A 141 6.76 -9.35 8.79
CA LYS A 141 7.64 -10.53 8.98
C LYS A 141 6.91 -11.87 9.02
N LEU A 142 5.67 -11.90 9.49
CA LEU A 142 4.88 -13.13 9.63
C LEU A 142 4.04 -13.45 8.39
N LYS A 143 3.94 -12.51 7.45
CA LYS A 143 3.22 -12.73 6.19
C LYS A 143 4.04 -13.68 5.29
N LYS A 144 3.32 -14.34 4.39
CA LYS A 144 3.86 -15.24 3.36
C LYS A 144 3.41 -14.71 1.99
N ASP A 145 4.29 -14.77 0.99
CA ASP A 145 4.00 -14.38 -0.40
C ASP A 145 3.41 -12.96 -0.54
N SER A 146 3.76 -12.07 0.40
CA SER A 146 3.27 -10.69 0.43
C SER A 146 3.98 -9.82 -0.59
N HIS A 147 3.28 -8.82 -1.13
CA HIS A 147 3.88 -7.81 -1.98
C HIS A 147 4.17 -6.51 -1.20
N ASP A 148 4.40 -6.64 0.12
CA ASP A 148 4.70 -5.48 0.96
C ASP A 148 6.03 -4.85 0.51
N ARG A 149 6.08 -3.52 0.56
CA ARG A 149 7.21 -2.73 0.09
C ARG A 149 7.46 -1.52 0.99
N LEU A 150 8.73 -1.22 1.23
CA LEU A 150 9.21 0.02 1.83
C LEU A 150 10.21 0.68 0.89
N ILE A 151 10.01 1.96 0.59
CA ILE A 151 10.91 2.77 -0.22
C ILE A 151 11.22 4.03 0.55
N VAL A 152 12.50 4.40 0.62
CA VAL A 152 12.90 5.78 0.92
C VAL A 152 13.25 6.44 -0.40
N ASP A 153 12.53 7.51 -0.74
CA ASP A 153 12.71 8.26 -1.99
C ASP A 153 13.10 9.70 -1.67
N VAL A 154 13.73 10.38 -2.61
CA VAL A 154 14.21 11.76 -2.43
C VAL A 154 13.43 12.72 -3.33
N THR A 155 13.25 13.96 -2.88
CA THR A 155 12.48 14.98 -3.60
C THR A 155 13.09 15.34 -4.95
N ASP A 156 14.42 15.21 -5.09
CA ASP A 156 15.13 15.43 -6.34
C ASP A 156 16.29 14.43 -6.51
N LYS A 157 16.11 13.51 -7.47
CA LYS A 157 17.00 12.36 -7.71
C LYS A 157 18.31 12.74 -8.38
N HIS A 158 18.35 13.88 -9.08
CA HIS A 158 19.54 14.34 -9.77
C HIS A 158 20.47 15.16 -8.87
N GLN A 159 20.08 15.40 -7.61
CA GLN A 159 20.92 16.06 -6.62
C GLN A 159 22.19 15.26 -6.34
N ALA A 160 23.26 15.98 -6.00
CA ALA A 160 24.57 15.40 -5.75
C ALA A 160 25.13 14.54 -6.89
N GLY A 161 24.82 14.85 -8.15
CA GLY A 161 25.31 14.08 -9.29
C GLY A 161 24.79 12.64 -9.34
N GLY A 162 23.61 12.38 -8.78
CA GLY A 162 22.99 11.05 -8.71
C GLY A 162 23.44 10.19 -7.53
N GLU A 163 24.23 10.73 -6.59
CA GLU A 163 24.60 10.01 -5.36
C GLU A 163 23.38 9.65 -4.51
N PHE A 164 22.40 10.57 -4.40
CA PHE A 164 21.18 10.29 -3.64
C PHE A 164 20.34 9.21 -4.28
N GLU A 165 20.30 9.13 -5.61
CA GLU A 165 19.62 8.02 -6.29
C GLU A 165 20.27 6.67 -5.94
N LYS A 166 21.62 6.61 -5.91
CA LYS A 166 22.35 5.39 -5.51
C LYS A 166 22.05 5.00 -4.06
N ILE A 167 22.02 5.97 -3.15
CA ILE A 167 21.70 5.72 -1.73
C ILE A 167 20.24 5.31 -1.57
N ALA A 168 19.30 5.99 -2.23
CA ALA A 168 17.88 5.67 -2.20
C ALA A 168 17.58 4.28 -2.76
N ASN A 169 18.32 3.81 -3.77
CA ASN A 169 18.20 2.45 -4.29
C ASN A 169 18.54 1.38 -3.24
N ASN A 170 19.47 1.65 -2.32
CA ASN A 170 19.78 0.77 -1.19
C ASN A 170 18.71 0.81 -0.08
N LEU A 171 17.75 1.72 -0.18
CA LEU A 171 16.63 1.89 0.74
C LEU A 171 15.29 1.47 0.11
N ARG A 172 15.35 0.54 -0.86
CA ARG A 172 14.18 -0.09 -1.50
C ARG A 172 14.08 -1.56 -1.10
N PHE A 173 13.05 -1.91 -0.35
CA PHE A 173 12.79 -3.25 0.16
C PHE A 173 11.47 -3.75 -0.40
N ASN A 174 11.49 -4.84 -1.17
CA ASN A 174 10.31 -5.42 -1.82
C ASN A 174 10.21 -6.91 -1.49
N LEU A 175 9.09 -7.32 -0.90
CA LEU A 175 8.87 -8.71 -0.50
C LEU A 175 8.24 -9.58 -1.62
N SER A 176 7.89 -8.99 -2.77
CA SER A 176 7.21 -9.69 -3.87
C SER A 176 8.03 -10.87 -4.45
N ASP A 177 9.34 -10.81 -4.32
CA ASP A 177 10.26 -11.85 -4.83
C ASP A 177 10.53 -12.95 -3.78
N HIS A 178 10.13 -12.75 -2.52
CA HIS A 178 10.32 -13.69 -1.44
C HIS A 178 9.14 -14.67 -1.33
N LYS A 179 9.16 -15.70 -2.18
CA LYS A 179 8.06 -16.66 -2.33
C LYS A 179 8.25 -17.98 -1.57
N GLY A 180 7.14 -18.63 -1.22
CA GLY A 180 7.06 -19.98 -0.67
C GLY A 180 7.35 -20.09 0.82
N LYS A 181 7.69 -18.99 1.51
CA LYS A 181 8.11 -18.96 2.92
C LYS A 181 7.67 -17.66 3.59
N THR A 182 7.68 -17.66 4.92
CA THR A 182 7.42 -16.44 5.69
C THR A 182 8.54 -15.42 5.50
N ASN A 183 8.21 -14.13 5.61
CA ASN A 183 9.17 -13.04 5.48
C ASN A 183 10.21 -12.98 6.62
N ARG A 184 10.09 -13.82 7.66
CA ARG A 184 11.03 -13.86 8.78
C ARG A 184 12.48 -14.07 8.33
N LEU A 185 12.71 -14.81 7.24
CA LEU A 185 14.04 -15.05 6.70
C LEU A 185 14.56 -13.89 5.84
N TYR A 186 13.68 -12.98 5.41
CA TYR A 186 14.06 -11.75 4.71
C TYR A 186 14.65 -10.72 5.68
N PHE A 187 14.01 -10.55 6.84
CA PHE A 187 14.43 -9.60 7.87
C PHE A 187 15.58 -10.16 8.70
N THR A 188 16.81 -9.91 8.25
CA THR A 188 18.05 -10.30 8.94
C THR A 188 18.67 -9.10 9.67
N GLN A 189 19.53 -9.38 10.65
CA GLN A 189 20.30 -8.34 11.32
C GLN A 189 21.20 -7.56 10.34
N GLU A 190 21.75 -8.25 9.34
CA GLU A 190 22.55 -7.64 8.27
C GLU A 190 21.75 -6.62 7.47
N LEU A 191 20.51 -6.96 7.09
CA LEU A 191 19.61 -6.07 6.36
C LEU A 191 19.24 -4.83 7.19
N SER A 192 18.95 -5.03 8.48
CA SER A 192 18.69 -3.92 9.41
C SER A 192 19.93 -3.02 9.60
N ASN A 193 21.14 -3.58 9.59
CA ASN A 193 22.39 -2.81 9.62
C ASN A 193 22.58 -2.03 8.31
N GLN A 194 22.34 -2.66 7.16
CA GLN A 194 22.40 -2.01 5.85
C GLN A 194 21.45 -0.83 5.77
N TYR A 195 20.19 -0.99 6.24
CA TYR A 195 19.23 0.10 6.30
C TYR A 195 19.75 1.28 7.14
N ARG A 196 20.20 1.01 8.38
CA ARG A 196 20.73 2.05 9.28
C ARG A 196 21.94 2.76 8.69
N ASN A 197 22.85 2.02 8.07
CA ASN A 197 24.03 2.58 7.42
C ASN A 197 23.65 3.45 6.21
N ALA A 198 22.73 2.99 5.36
CA ALA A 198 22.26 3.76 4.20
C ALA A 198 21.54 5.05 4.62
N VAL A 199 20.70 5.01 5.66
CA VAL A 199 20.08 6.21 6.24
C VAL A 199 21.14 7.17 6.78
N ASN A 200 22.14 6.67 7.50
CA ASN A 200 23.24 7.50 8.01
C ASN A 200 24.01 8.17 6.86
N THR A 201 24.39 7.41 5.84
CA THR A 201 25.08 7.92 4.65
C THR A 201 24.23 8.99 3.95
N MET A 202 22.93 8.76 3.78
CA MET A 202 22.00 9.73 3.17
C MET A 202 22.06 11.09 3.87
N TYR A 203 21.91 11.12 5.20
CA TYR A 203 21.96 12.38 5.96
C TYR A 203 23.35 13.02 5.99
N VAL A 204 24.42 12.22 6.05
CA VAL A 204 25.80 12.74 5.95
C VAL A 204 26.03 13.38 4.59
N SER A 205 25.55 12.75 3.51
CA SER A 205 25.65 13.28 2.14
C SER A 205 24.80 14.53 1.92
N ALA A 206 23.68 14.68 2.63
CA ALA A 206 22.82 15.87 2.57
C ALA A 206 23.42 17.07 3.31
N LYS A 207 24.15 16.81 4.40
CA LYS A 207 24.74 17.87 5.22
C LYS A 207 25.70 18.76 4.42
N GLY A 208 25.48 20.08 4.50
CA GLY A 208 26.34 21.08 3.87
C GLY A 208 26.20 21.21 2.35
N LYS A 209 25.25 20.50 1.71
CA LYS A 209 24.90 20.73 0.30
C LYS A 209 23.80 21.80 0.23
N GLU A 210 23.89 22.72 -0.73
CA GLU A 210 22.85 23.71 -1.05
C GLU A 210 21.68 23.02 -1.78
N LEU A 211 20.93 22.21 -1.05
CA LEU A 211 19.80 21.47 -1.58
C LEU A 211 18.50 22.10 -1.10
N GLY A 212 17.51 22.15 -1.98
CA GLY A 212 16.12 22.45 -1.63
C GLY A 212 15.27 21.18 -1.73
N ALA A 213 14.35 21.00 -0.78
CA ALA A 213 13.27 20.03 -0.91
C ALA A 213 12.11 20.71 -1.64
N ASP A 214 11.79 20.21 -2.84
CA ASP A 214 10.63 20.64 -3.63
C ASP A 214 9.59 19.54 -3.64
N TYR A 215 8.69 19.58 -2.66
CA TYR A 215 7.63 18.58 -2.55
C TYR A 215 6.59 18.72 -3.67
N TYR A 216 6.35 19.94 -4.17
CA TYR A 216 5.42 20.13 -5.29
C TYR A 216 5.91 19.41 -6.55
N ARG A 217 7.18 19.60 -6.92
CA ARG A 217 7.80 18.88 -8.03
C ARG A 217 7.84 17.37 -7.78
N TYR A 218 8.17 16.96 -6.56
CA TYR A 218 8.19 15.53 -6.20
C TYR A 218 6.85 14.84 -6.44
N PHE A 219 5.76 15.44 -5.95
CA PHE A 219 4.41 14.90 -6.15
C PHE A 219 4.03 14.85 -7.63
N ARG A 220 4.40 15.88 -8.40
CA ARG A 220 4.09 15.98 -9.82
C ARG A 220 4.88 15.00 -10.70
N GLN A 221 6.13 14.71 -10.36
CA GLN A 221 7.06 13.99 -11.26
C GLN A 221 7.43 12.58 -10.79
N TYR A 222 7.47 12.35 -9.48
CA TYR A 222 8.12 11.16 -8.92
C TYR A 222 7.19 10.28 -8.11
N LEU A 223 6.29 10.86 -7.31
CA LEU A 223 5.45 10.08 -6.38
C LEU A 223 4.57 9.04 -7.09
N GLU A 224 3.92 9.42 -8.20
CA GLU A 224 2.98 8.53 -8.91
C GLU A 224 3.64 7.20 -9.31
N SER A 225 4.90 7.23 -9.76
CA SER A 225 5.65 6.03 -10.15
C SER A 225 5.88 5.02 -9.02
N ASN A 226 5.82 5.50 -7.77
CA ASN A 226 5.94 4.66 -6.58
C ASN A 226 4.58 4.26 -6.00
N LEU A 227 3.46 4.88 -6.38
CA LEU A 227 2.15 4.44 -5.92
C LEU A 227 1.78 3.09 -6.56
N LYS A 228 1.09 2.24 -5.79
CA LYS A 228 0.62 0.94 -6.25
C LYS A 228 -0.89 0.95 -6.42
N LYS A 229 -1.32 0.59 -7.62
CA LYS A 229 -2.73 0.37 -7.96
C LYS A 229 -3.13 -1.07 -7.60
N PRO A 230 -4.33 -1.30 -7.04
CA PRO A 230 -4.87 -2.64 -6.88
C PRO A 230 -4.90 -3.40 -8.21
N ASN A 231 -4.68 -4.70 -8.15
CA ASN A 231 -4.87 -5.61 -9.28
C ASN A 231 -5.63 -6.86 -8.82
N PHE A 232 -5.84 -7.82 -9.72
CA PHE A 232 -6.60 -9.03 -9.41
C PHE A 232 -6.00 -9.89 -8.30
N PHE A 233 -4.69 -9.81 -8.07
CA PHE A 233 -3.95 -10.68 -7.15
C PHE A 233 -3.58 -9.99 -5.85
N THR A 234 -3.50 -8.66 -5.85
CA THR A 234 -3.05 -7.89 -4.70
C THR A 234 -3.84 -6.59 -4.57
N LYS A 235 -4.36 -6.34 -3.38
CA LYS A 235 -4.84 -5.03 -2.96
C LYS A 235 -3.69 -4.29 -2.30
N TYR A 236 -3.49 -3.01 -2.63
CA TYR A 236 -2.44 -2.20 -2.03
C TYR A 236 -3.01 -1.15 -1.09
N LYS A 237 -2.35 -1.00 0.07
CA LYS A 237 -2.52 0.14 0.97
C LYS A 237 -1.30 1.05 0.82
N ASN A 238 -1.45 2.18 0.12
CA ASN A 238 -0.37 3.14 -0.02
C ASN A 238 -0.29 4.04 1.20
N LYS A 239 0.91 4.14 1.79
CA LYS A 239 1.21 5.04 2.89
C LYS A 239 2.41 5.88 2.51
N VAL A 240 2.26 7.21 2.52
CA VAL A 240 3.36 8.16 2.29
C VAL A 240 3.70 8.81 3.62
N ILE A 241 4.97 8.78 4.00
CA ILE A 241 5.48 9.42 5.21
C ILE A 241 6.48 10.50 4.80
N ILE A 242 6.17 11.75 5.11
CA ILE A 242 6.98 12.92 4.78
C ILE A 242 7.64 13.39 6.07
N LEU A 243 8.97 13.39 6.11
CA LEU A 243 9.72 13.99 7.22
C LEU A 243 10.15 15.36 6.76
N THR A 244 9.65 16.42 7.38
CA THR A 244 9.88 17.79 6.91
C THR A 244 9.79 18.79 8.05
N ASP A 245 10.46 19.92 7.91
CA ASP A 245 10.24 21.08 8.77
C ASP A 245 8.87 21.75 8.54
N GLY A 246 8.15 21.34 7.48
CA GLY A 246 6.80 21.77 7.15
C GLY A 246 6.71 22.55 5.84
N TYR A 247 7.82 23.08 5.33
CA TYR A 247 7.81 23.94 4.15
C TYR A 247 7.83 23.12 2.86
N ILE A 248 6.99 23.49 1.90
CA ILE A 248 6.73 22.71 0.67
C ILE A 248 7.75 23.03 -0.43
N GLU A 249 8.24 24.28 -0.45
CA GLU A 249 9.20 24.83 -1.40
C GLU A 249 10.67 24.76 -0.96
N PRO A 250 11.63 24.86 -1.91
CA PRO A 250 13.01 25.23 -1.65
C PRO A 250 13.13 26.59 -0.95
N GLN A 251 14.19 26.79 -0.16
CA GLN A 251 14.41 28.03 0.59
C GLN A 251 14.55 29.28 -0.30
N ASP A 252 15.13 29.13 -1.49
CA ASP A 252 15.51 30.26 -2.37
C ASP A 252 14.56 30.45 -3.57
N GLU A 253 13.45 29.70 -3.62
CA GLU A 253 12.44 29.82 -4.67
C GLU A 253 11.23 30.65 -4.24
N LYS A 254 10.41 31.06 -5.21
CA LYS A 254 9.15 31.77 -4.95
C LYS A 254 8.24 30.85 -4.12
N ALA A 255 8.01 31.25 -2.87
CA ALA A 255 7.23 30.50 -1.90
C ALA A 255 5.86 30.03 -2.44
N TYR A 256 5.64 28.71 -2.46
CA TYR A 256 4.31 28.13 -2.67
C TYR A 256 3.43 28.45 -1.46
N THR A 257 3.98 28.31 -0.26
CA THR A 257 3.30 28.72 0.98
C THR A 257 3.33 30.24 1.14
N LYS A 258 2.16 30.88 1.23
CA LYS A 258 2.06 32.33 1.42
C LYS A 258 2.18 32.72 2.90
N LEU A 259 3.23 32.24 3.58
CA LEU A 259 3.49 32.53 5.00
C LEU A 259 3.93 33.98 5.22
N TYR A 260 4.95 34.41 4.47
CA TYR A 260 5.54 35.74 4.60
C TYR A 260 4.91 36.73 3.62
N GLY A 261 4.70 37.97 4.07
CA GLY A 261 4.02 39.04 3.31
C GLY A 261 2.49 39.03 3.40
N TYR A 262 1.91 38.02 4.06
CA TYR A 262 0.45 37.85 4.24
C TYR A 262 0.06 37.69 5.72
N GLU A 263 0.96 38.06 6.64
CA GLU A 263 0.80 37.92 8.09
C GLU A 263 -0.47 38.61 8.59
N LYS A 264 -0.78 39.79 8.05
CA LYS A 264 -1.99 40.56 8.40
C LYS A 264 -3.28 39.81 8.05
N ILE A 265 -3.23 38.87 7.12
CA ILE A 265 -4.37 38.08 6.66
C ILE A 265 -4.44 36.76 7.42
N LEU A 266 -3.31 36.07 7.58
CA LEU A 266 -3.26 34.71 8.12
C LEU A 266 -3.13 34.67 9.65
N TYR A 267 -2.29 35.52 10.25
CA TYR A 267 -2.02 35.46 11.69
C TYR A 267 -3.24 35.74 12.58
N PRO A 268 -4.20 36.62 12.22
CA PRO A 268 -5.43 36.77 13.00
C PRO A 268 -6.25 35.49 13.09
N VAL A 269 -6.21 34.64 12.06
CA VAL A 269 -6.90 33.34 12.05
C VAL A 269 -6.07 32.30 12.80
N ALA A 270 -4.75 32.28 12.59
CA ALA A 270 -3.83 31.37 13.29
C ALA A 270 -3.95 31.50 14.82
N LYS A 271 -4.05 32.74 15.33
CA LYS A 271 -4.25 33.02 16.77
C LYS A 271 -5.53 32.42 17.35
N LYS A 272 -6.57 32.18 16.53
CA LYS A 272 -7.80 31.54 16.99
C LYS A 272 -7.67 30.02 17.08
N GLY A 273 -6.68 29.43 16.41
CA GLY A 273 -6.46 27.98 16.41
C GLY A 273 -7.48 27.19 15.59
N ASP A 274 -8.26 27.82 14.70
CA ASP A 274 -9.25 27.13 13.88
C ASP A 274 -8.70 26.78 12.49
N LEU A 275 -8.44 25.48 12.29
CA LEU A 275 -7.90 24.92 11.05
C LEU A 275 -8.87 25.10 9.87
N LYS A 276 -10.18 24.94 10.08
CA LYS A 276 -11.18 25.05 9.02
C LYS A 276 -11.28 26.50 8.54
N ASP A 277 -11.27 27.44 9.47
CA ASP A 277 -11.20 28.86 9.13
C ASP A 277 -9.91 29.23 8.41
N MET A 278 -8.78 28.62 8.79
CA MET A 278 -7.50 28.82 8.09
C MET A 278 -7.57 28.34 6.64
N ILE A 279 -8.08 27.14 6.39
CA ILE A 279 -8.27 26.60 5.03
C ILE A 279 -9.20 27.51 4.22
N ASN A 280 -10.34 27.91 4.79
CA ASN A 280 -11.26 28.85 4.14
C ASN A 280 -10.59 30.18 3.80
N LYS A 281 -9.68 30.66 4.66
CA LYS A 281 -8.93 31.90 4.47
C LYS A 281 -7.95 31.77 3.31
N ILE A 282 -7.19 30.67 3.25
CA ILE A 282 -6.28 30.36 2.14
C ILE A 282 -7.07 30.34 0.81
N ASN A 283 -8.21 29.63 0.79
CA ASN A 283 -9.04 29.48 -0.41
C ASN A 283 -9.64 30.81 -0.88
N LYS A 284 -10.16 31.62 0.05
CA LYS A 284 -10.78 32.92 -0.28
C LYS A 284 -9.81 33.91 -0.92
N HIS A 285 -8.52 33.82 -0.56
CA HIS A 285 -7.49 34.74 -1.03
C HIS A 285 -6.64 34.16 -2.17
N ASP A 286 -6.98 32.98 -2.70
CA ASP A 286 -6.23 32.28 -3.76
C ASP A 286 -4.75 32.07 -3.37
N PHE A 287 -4.52 31.70 -2.11
CA PHE A 287 -3.19 31.36 -1.60
C PHE A 287 -2.85 29.89 -1.78
N ASN A 288 -3.75 29.12 -2.39
CA ASN A 288 -3.62 27.69 -2.57
C ASN A 288 -2.35 27.30 -3.33
N ILE A 289 -1.78 26.16 -2.93
CA ILE A 289 -0.73 25.50 -3.69
C ILE A 289 -1.37 24.81 -4.89
N PRO A 290 -0.86 24.98 -6.12
CA PRO A 290 -1.41 24.28 -7.29
C PRO A 290 -1.46 22.77 -7.06
N SER A 291 -2.56 22.12 -7.44
CA SER A 291 -2.65 20.66 -7.34
C SER A 291 -1.70 20.01 -8.35
N ALA A 292 -1.01 18.95 -7.94
CA ALA A 292 -0.36 18.06 -8.89
C ALA A 292 -1.42 17.15 -9.54
N ASN A 293 -1.23 16.77 -10.81
CA ASN A 293 -2.11 15.81 -11.49
C ASN A 293 -1.77 14.39 -11.04
N ILE A 294 -2.19 14.03 -9.82
CA ILE A 294 -1.95 12.72 -9.19
C ILE A 294 -3.21 12.29 -8.44
N ASP A 295 -3.54 11.00 -8.51
CA ASP A 295 -4.65 10.41 -7.76
C ASP A 295 -4.16 9.80 -6.44
N LEU A 296 -4.54 10.42 -5.32
CA LEU A 296 -4.21 9.96 -3.97
C LEU A 296 -5.40 9.29 -3.25
N SER A 297 -6.47 8.93 -3.97
CA SER A 297 -7.69 8.32 -3.41
C SER A 297 -7.48 7.00 -2.68
N ASN A 298 -6.35 6.32 -2.95
CA ASN A 298 -5.93 5.10 -2.24
C ASN A 298 -4.63 5.30 -1.45
N THR A 299 -4.39 6.53 -0.98
CA THR A 299 -3.14 6.91 -0.31
C THR A 299 -3.42 7.64 1.00
N GLU A 300 -2.87 7.10 2.09
CA GLU A 300 -2.84 7.74 3.40
C GLU A 300 -1.49 8.45 3.56
N ILE A 301 -1.48 9.66 4.12
CA ILE A 301 -0.27 10.50 4.20
C ILE A 301 -0.03 10.94 5.64
N LEU A 302 1.19 10.75 6.12
CA LEU A 302 1.69 11.28 7.39
C LEU A 302 2.75 12.34 7.09
N VAL A 303 2.50 13.58 7.54
CA VAL A 303 3.50 14.65 7.56
C VAL A 303 3.97 14.80 9.00
N CYS A 304 5.26 14.59 9.27
CA CYS A 304 5.80 14.67 10.61
C CYS A 304 7.16 15.37 10.69
N GLU A 305 7.59 15.65 11.94
CA GLU A 305 8.79 16.41 12.29
C GLU A 305 8.72 17.92 11.95
N VAL A 306 7.50 18.43 11.74
CA VAL A 306 7.24 19.83 11.44
C VAL A 306 7.70 20.73 12.58
N THR A 307 8.53 21.73 12.27
CA THR A 307 9.07 22.65 13.27
C THR A 307 8.87 24.09 12.81
N GLU A 308 8.17 24.88 13.61
CA GLU A 308 8.01 26.31 13.34
C GLU A 308 9.37 27.03 13.36
N ARG A 309 9.52 27.99 12.46
CA ARG A 309 10.64 28.94 12.53
C ARG A 309 10.41 29.92 13.68
N LYS A 310 11.51 30.43 14.25
CA LYS A 310 11.47 31.44 15.33
C LYS A 310 10.59 32.66 15.01
N SER A 311 10.54 33.09 13.75
CA SER A 311 9.74 34.23 13.32
C SER A 311 8.22 33.96 13.34
N GLY A 312 7.83 32.69 13.27
CA GLY A 312 6.46 32.21 13.16
C GLY A 312 5.95 31.43 14.36
N GLU A 313 6.73 31.34 15.44
CA GLU A 313 6.42 30.56 16.63
C GLU A 313 5.00 30.86 17.17
N GLY A 314 4.26 29.79 17.45
CA GLY A 314 2.87 29.76 17.92
C GLY A 314 1.82 30.09 16.86
N ARG A 315 2.18 30.15 15.58
CA ARG A 315 1.29 30.59 14.48
C ARG A 315 1.51 29.84 13.19
N ASP A 316 2.76 29.60 12.80
CA ASP A 316 3.09 28.97 11.52
C ASP A 316 2.57 27.54 11.46
N SER A 317 2.52 26.81 12.58
CA SER A 317 2.17 25.40 12.57
C SER A 317 0.76 25.14 12.03
N ILE A 318 -0.24 25.88 12.51
CA ILE A 318 -1.61 25.75 11.99
C ILE A 318 -1.74 26.20 10.54
N ILE A 319 -0.91 27.17 10.11
CA ILE A 319 -0.88 27.62 8.71
C ILE A 319 -0.27 26.52 7.83
N LEU A 320 0.84 25.92 8.25
CA LEU A 320 1.49 24.80 7.58
C LEU A 320 0.56 23.58 7.52
N GLU A 321 -0.10 23.24 8.62
CA GLU A 321 -1.09 22.17 8.68
C GLU A 321 -2.22 22.42 7.66
N ALA A 322 -2.74 23.64 7.60
CA ALA A 322 -3.77 24.02 6.65
C ALA A 322 -3.30 23.87 5.20
N TYR A 323 -2.08 24.32 4.87
CA TYR A 323 -1.51 24.15 3.53
C TYR A 323 -1.37 22.69 3.14
N TRP A 324 -0.80 21.85 4.01
CA TRP A 324 -0.64 20.42 3.74
C TRP A 324 -1.98 19.72 3.56
N LYS A 325 -2.93 19.93 4.47
CA LYS A 325 -4.24 19.29 4.39
C LYS A 325 -5.03 19.76 3.18
N ASP A 326 -5.14 21.07 2.94
CA ASP A 326 -5.84 21.59 1.76
C ASP A 326 -5.24 21.04 0.46
N TRP A 327 -3.92 21.09 0.32
CA TRP A 327 -3.23 20.66 -0.89
C TRP A 327 -3.40 19.15 -1.14
N LEU A 328 -3.19 18.31 -0.12
CA LEU A 328 -3.32 16.86 -0.24
C LEU A 328 -4.76 16.41 -0.46
N TYR A 329 -5.75 17.01 0.21
CA TYR A 329 -7.16 16.68 -0.01
C TYR A 329 -7.67 17.12 -1.39
N ARG A 330 -7.17 18.23 -1.95
CA ARG A 330 -7.46 18.60 -3.35
C ARG A 330 -6.86 17.64 -4.37
N MET A 331 -5.90 16.80 -3.98
CA MET A 331 -5.38 15.67 -4.76
C MET A 331 -6.05 14.34 -4.38
N ALA A 332 -7.19 14.41 -3.67
CA ALA A 332 -7.99 13.28 -3.22
C ALA A 332 -7.29 12.33 -2.23
N ALA A 333 -6.31 12.81 -1.45
CA ALA A 333 -5.69 11.98 -0.40
C ALA A 333 -6.77 11.35 0.51
N LYS A 334 -6.67 10.05 0.75
CA LYS A 334 -7.65 9.28 1.53
C LYS A 334 -7.71 9.74 2.99
N ASP A 335 -6.54 9.97 3.57
CA ASP A 335 -6.37 10.48 4.93
C ASP A 335 -5.06 11.24 5.04
N VAL A 336 -5.03 12.29 5.86
CA VAL A 336 -3.87 13.15 6.07
C VAL A 336 -3.69 13.39 7.57
N VAL A 337 -2.64 12.79 8.12
CA VAL A 337 -2.18 12.99 9.49
C VAL A 337 -1.06 14.01 9.48
N PHE A 338 -1.21 15.08 10.25
CA PHE A 338 -0.19 16.10 10.45
C PHE A 338 0.29 16.02 11.91
N TYR A 339 1.60 15.92 12.10
CA TYR A 339 2.20 15.72 13.40
C TYR A 339 3.39 16.65 13.60
N GLU A 340 3.19 17.67 14.44
CA GLU A 340 4.24 18.60 14.83
C GLU A 340 5.39 17.89 15.55
N ARG A 341 6.60 18.44 15.40
CA ARG A 341 7.78 17.95 16.11
C ARG A 341 7.63 18.17 17.61
N GLN A 342 7.26 17.12 18.30
CA GLN A 342 7.61 16.96 19.71
C GLN A 342 9.01 16.34 19.74
N LYS A 343 10.01 17.00 20.35
CA LYS A 343 11.40 16.49 20.47
C LYS A 343 11.39 14.97 20.63
N ALA A 344 11.79 14.22 19.58
CA ALA A 344 11.68 12.77 19.39
C ALA A 344 11.22 12.01 20.65
N SER A 345 9.91 11.99 20.87
CA SER A 345 9.29 11.41 22.06
C SER A 345 8.74 10.02 21.74
N ALA A 346 8.45 9.23 22.77
CA ALA A 346 7.76 7.95 22.61
C ALA A 346 6.46 8.08 21.80
N ALA A 347 5.80 9.25 21.84
CA ALA A 347 4.59 9.54 21.11
C ALA A 347 4.78 9.60 19.58
N THR A 348 5.91 10.12 19.09
CA THR A 348 6.21 10.10 17.64
C THR A 348 6.35 8.67 17.13
N ILE A 349 7.09 7.84 17.88
CA ILE A 349 7.30 6.42 17.56
C ILE A 349 5.96 5.67 17.58
N GLU A 350 5.11 5.93 18.57
CA GLU A 350 3.79 5.33 18.67
C GLU A 350 2.87 5.76 17.50
N THR A 351 2.90 7.04 17.14
CA THR A 351 2.15 7.59 16.01
C THR A 351 2.56 6.91 14.70
N ILE A 352 3.87 6.76 14.45
CA ILE A 352 4.40 6.05 13.28
C ILE A 352 3.93 4.59 13.26
N LYS A 353 4.06 3.88 14.39
CA LYS A 353 3.62 2.49 14.50
C LYS A 353 2.13 2.35 14.21
N LYS A 354 1.31 3.19 14.83
CA LYS A 354 -0.14 3.21 14.62
C LYS A 354 -0.48 3.55 13.17
N PHE A 355 0.22 4.53 12.58
CA PHE A 355 0.01 4.89 11.18
C PHE A 355 0.40 3.75 10.24
N ILE A 356 1.45 2.98 10.50
CA ILE A 356 1.88 1.89 9.62
C ILE A 356 1.00 0.64 9.79
N SER A 357 0.62 0.32 11.02
CA SER A 357 -0.13 -0.90 11.36
C SER A 357 -1.66 -0.76 11.26
N SER A 358 -2.19 0.46 11.20
CA SER A 358 -3.61 0.70 10.84
C SER A 358 -3.83 0.37 9.39
#